data_AF-G7GUW6-F1
#
_entry.id   AF-G7GUW6-F1
#
_cell.length_a   1.000
_cell.length_b   1.000
_cell.length_c   1.000
_cell.angle_alpha   90.00
_cell.angle_beta   90.00
_cell.angle_gamma   90.00
#
_symmetry.space_group_name_H-M   'P 1'
#
loop_
_entity.id
_entity.type
_entity.pdbx_description
1 polymer ?
#
loop_
_entity_poly.entity_id
_entity_poly.type
_entity_poly.pdbx_seq_one_letter_code
_entity_poly.pdbx_strand_id
1 'polypeptide(L)'
;MAGDDDQPQGTKYAFDISGEVESDPEWWKARGKTAEQAAEDLQILAQNAEQICRTNHYGKCVEGETTHELFRGIVTTWARDLREQSTSARNLAEACFAAAKTLSDTDYEAASHIGPF
;
A
#
# COMPACT_ATOMS: atom_id res chain seq x y z
N MET A 1 20.83 38.50 -13.38
CA MET A 1 20.25 38.23 -12.07
C MET A 1 19.24 37.11 -12.27
N ALA A 2 19.40 36.03 -11.51
CA ALA A 2 18.83 34.67 -11.64
C ALA A 2 17.35 34.57 -12.08
N GLY A 3 16.88 33.54 -12.76
CA GLY A 3 17.42 32.20 -13.07
C GLY A 3 16.20 31.34 -13.40
N ASP A 4 16.19 30.74 -14.58
CA ASP A 4 15.21 29.77 -15.04
C ASP A 4 15.83 28.35 -14.97
N ASP A 5 14.97 27.34 -15.06
CA ASP A 5 15.23 25.92 -15.29
C ASP A 5 15.28 24.93 -14.10
N ASP A 6 14.33 23.99 -14.20
CA ASP A 6 14.38 22.55 -13.95
C ASP A 6 14.18 21.95 -12.53
N GLN A 7 13.07 21.20 -12.42
CA GLN A 7 12.70 20.18 -11.42
C GLN A 7 13.70 18.99 -11.39
N PRO A 8 13.41 17.87 -10.68
CA PRO A 8 13.05 17.63 -9.27
C PRO A 8 14.11 16.68 -8.61
N GLN A 9 13.90 16.21 -7.36
CA GLN A 9 14.56 15.07 -6.64
C GLN A 9 15.12 15.52 -5.28
N GLY A 10 15.01 14.79 -4.17
CA GLY A 10 14.47 13.47 -3.89
C GLY A 10 14.61 13.22 -2.39
N THR A 11 13.70 12.40 -1.85
CA THR A 11 13.86 11.60 -0.61
C THR A 11 14.48 12.29 0.62
N LYS A 12 13.62 12.83 1.50
CA LYS A 12 13.92 13.01 2.94
C LYS A 12 13.92 11.66 3.69
N TYR A 13 14.65 10.67 3.20
CA TYR A 13 14.93 9.46 3.97
C TYR A 13 16.39 9.49 4.35
N ALA A 14 16.71 10.29 5.38
CA ALA A 14 17.95 10.13 6.11
C ALA A 14 17.84 8.82 6.90
N PHE A 15 18.25 7.73 6.28
CA PHE A 15 18.57 6.50 6.98
C PHE A 15 20.00 6.71 7.53
N ASP A 16 20.07 7.10 8.80
CA ASP A 16 21.32 7.15 9.55
C ASP A 16 21.24 6.02 10.58
N ILE A 17 21.99 4.94 10.38
CA ILE A 17 21.93 3.70 11.18
C ILE A 17 22.73 3.85 12.50
N SER A 18 22.58 4.96 13.19
CA SER A 18 23.27 5.19 14.46
C SER A 18 22.45 5.90 15.54
N GLY A 19 21.18 6.19 15.30
CA GLY A 19 20.25 6.64 16.33
C GLY A 19 19.27 5.53 16.65
N GLU A 20 18.95 5.33 17.93
CA GLU A 20 17.74 4.60 18.31
C GLU A 20 16.60 5.02 17.38
N VAL A 21 15.92 4.05 16.77
CA VAL A 21 14.72 4.35 16.00
C VAL A 21 13.76 4.95 17.02
N GLU A 22 13.65 6.27 17.06
CA GLU A 22 12.56 6.99 17.71
C GLU A 22 11.30 6.65 16.91
N SER A 23 10.83 5.41 17.10
CA SER A 23 9.64 4.88 16.49
C SER A 23 8.46 5.42 17.28
N ASP A 24 8.10 6.67 17.01
CA ASP A 24 6.90 7.28 17.57
C ASP A 24 5.66 6.47 17.12
N PRO A 25 4.72 6.14 18.03
CA PRO A 25 3.42 5.58 17.67
C PRO A 25 2.72 6.28 16.49
N GLU A 26 2.85 7.60 16.36
CA GLU A 26 2.26 8.36 15.25
C GLU A 26 2.88 8.02 13.89
N TRP A 27 4.18 7.73 13.85
CA TRP A 27 4.85 7.30 12.62
C TRP A 27 4.31 5.95 12.14
N TRP A 28 4.13 5.00 13.06
CA TRP A 28 3.53 3.71 12.75
C TRP A 28 2.07 3.85 12.30
N LYS A 29 1.27 4.69 12.94
CA LYS A 29 -0.10 4.98 12.50
C LYS A 29 -0.12 5.59 11.10
N ALA A 30 0.78 6.51 10.77
CA ALA A 30 0.86 7.11 9.44
C ALA A 30 1.15 6.05 8.36
N ARG A 31 2.12 5.15 8.62
CA ARG A 31 2.41 4.02 7.71
C ARG A 31 1.23 3.06 7.59
N GLY A 32 0.54 2.79 8.70
CA GLY A 32 -0.69 1.99 8.72
C GLY A 32 -1.76 2.56 7.79
N LYS A 33 -2.05 3.86 7.91
CA LYS A 33 -3.01 4.56 7.03
C LYS A 33 -2.61 4.53 5.55
N THR A 34 -1.33 4.72 5.24
CA THR A 34 -0.86 4.63 3.85
C THR A 34 -1.03 3.22 3.29
N ALA A 35 -0.74 2.19 4.08
CA ALA A 35 -0.91 0.80 3.67
C ALA A 35 -2.41 0.44 3.51
N GLU A 36 -3.27 0.97 4.39
CA GLU A 36 -4.73 0.82 4.29
C GLU A 36 -5.27 1.44 3.00
N GLN A 37 -4.89 2.69 2.70
CA GLN A 37 -5.27 3.35 1.45
C GLN A 37 -4.79 2.57 0.22
N ALA A 38 -3.53 2.12 0.23
CA ALA A 38 -2.98 1.33 -0.86
C ALA A 38 -3.76 0.01 -1.06
N ALA A 39 -4.20 -0.62 0.04
CA ALA A 39 -5.02 -1.82 -0.04
C ALA A 39 -6.38 -1.57 -0.70
N GLU A 40 -7.04 -0.46 -0.37
CA GLU A 40 -8.30 -0.04 -0.97
C GLU A 40 -8.14 0.26 -2.46
N ASP A 41 -7.12 1.05 -2.82
CA ASP A 41 -6.85 1.43 -4.21
C ASP A 41 -6.57 0.19 -5.08
N LEU A 42 -5.77 -0.75 -4.57
CA LEU A 42 -5.49 -2.02 -5.27
C LEU A 42 -6.76 -2.87 -5.44
N GLN A 43 -7.66 -2.86 -4.45
CA GLN A 43 -8.92 -3.58 -4.54
C GLN A 43 -9.85 -2.96 -5.60
N ILE A 44 -9.93 -1.63 -5.66
CA ILE A 44 -10.71 -0.90 -6.67
C ILE A 44 -10.14 -1.18 -8.07
N LEU A 45 -8.81 -1.14 -8.22
CA LEU A 45 -8.14 -1.46 -9.48
C LEU A 45 -8.42 -2.89 -9.94
N ALA A 46 -8.41 -3.87 -9.03
CA ALA A 46 -8.76 -5.25 -9.36
C ALA A 46 -10.20 -5.39 -9.87
N GLN A 47 -11.15 -4.69 -9.25
CA GLN A 47 -12.56 -4.67 -9.69
C GLN A 47 -12.71 -4.04 -11.08
N ASN A 48 -12.03 -2.91 -11.30
CA ASN A 48 -12.05 -2.22 -12.59
C ASN A 48 -11.44 -3.09 -13.70
N ALA A 49 -10.33 -3.78 -13.42
CA ALA A 49 -9.70 -4.69 -14.36
C ALA A 49 -10.66 -5.80 -14.82
N GLU A 50 -11.39 -6.43 -13.89
CA GLU A 50 -12.38 -7.45 -14.24
C GLU A 50 -13.56 -6.91 -15.04
N GLN A 51 -13.94 -5.65 -14.82
CA GLN A 51 -15.04 -5.03 -15.56
C GLN A 51 -14.69 -4.83 -17.04
N ILE A 52 -13.41 -4.55 -17.37
CA ILE A 52 -12.94 -4.43 -18.76
C ILE A 52 -13.21 -5.73 -19.56
N CYS A 53 -13.08 -6.90 -18.92
CA CYS A 53 -13.38 -8.17 -19.59
C CYS A 53 -14.87 -8.37 -19.88
N ARG A 54 -15.77 -7.73 -19.13
CA ARG A 54 -17.22 -7.87 -19.31
C ARG A 54 -17.77 -6.96 -20.40
N THR A 55 -17.13 -5.82 -20.64
CA THR A 55 -17.60 -4.80 -21.60
C THR A 55 -16.97 -4.93 -22.98
N ASN A 56 -15.86 -5.68 -23.10
CA ASN A 56 -15.15 -5.81 -24.36
C ASN A 56 -15.70 -6.97 -25.20
N HIS A 57 -16.39 -6.64 -26.30
CA HIS A 57 -16.93 -7.59 -27.26
C HIS A 57 -15.98 -7.71 -28.46
N TYR A 58 -15.11 -8.71 -28.45
CA TYR A 58 -14.36 -9.10 -29.63
C TYR A 58 -15.33 -9.87 -30.54
N GLY A 59 -15.45 -9.46 -31.81
CA GLY A 59 -16.42 -10.04 -32.75
C GLY A 59 -16.27 -11.55 -32.93
N LYS A 60 -17.29 -12.19 -33.54
CA LYS A 60 -17.34 -13.64 -33.81
C LYS A 60 -16.44 -14.05 -34.99
N CYS A 61 -15.14 -13.83 -34.88
CA CYS A 61 -14.12 -14.41 -35.75
C CYS A 61 -13.14 -15.23 -34.91
N VAL A 62 -12.48 -16.22 -35.51
CA VAL A 62 -11.53 -17.11 -34.81
C VAL A 62 -10.38 -16.31 -34.19
N GLU A 63 -9.91 -15.27 -34.89
CA GLU A 63 -8.90 -14.34 -34.38
C GLU A 63 -9.43 -13.53 -33.19
N GLY A 64 -10.70 -13.14 -33.22
CA GLY A 64 -11.38 -12.42 -32.13
C GLY A 64 -11.55 -13.28 -30.89
N GLU A 65 -11.94 -14.54 -31.05
CA GLU A 65 -12.07 -15.52 -29.96
C GLU A 65 -10.70 -15.78 -29.29
N THR A 66 -9.67 -16.05 -30.09
CA THR A 66 -8.31 -16.30 -29.58
C THR A 66 -7.75 -15.07 -28.85
N THR A 67 -7.93 -13.88 -29.43
CA THR A 67 -7.48 -12.62 -28.81
C THR A 67 -8.23 -12.34 -27.51
N HIS A 68 -9.54 -12.60 -27.48
CA HIS A 68 -10.36 -12.43 -26.30
C HIS A 68 -9.95 -13.37 -25.17
N GLU A 69 -9.67 -14.64 -25.47
CA GLU A 69 -9.20 -15.62 -24.48
C GLU A 69 -7.84 -15.23 -23.88
N LEU A 70 -6.88 -14.85 -24.71
CA LEU A 70 -5.57 -14.38 -24.25
C LEU A 70 -5.69 -13.13 -23.38
N PHE A 71 -6.47 -12.14 -23.84
CA PHE A 71 -6.71 -10.91 -23.10
C PHE A 71 -7.37 -11.19 -21.75
N ARG A 72 -8.40 -12.04 -21.73
CA ARG A 72 -9.07 -12.45 -20.51
C ARG A 72 -8.13 -13.17 -19.53
N GLY A 73 -7.23 -14.03 -20.04
CA GLY A 73 -6.23 -14.71 -19.22
C GLY A 73 -5.27 -13.72 -18.54
N ILE A 74 -4.76 -12.75 -19.29
CA ILE A 74 -3.88 -11.69 -18.78
C ILE A 74 -4.60 -10.87 -17.71
N VAL A 75 -5.80 -10.37 -18.01
CA VAL A 75 -6.56 -9.52 -17.10
C VAL A 75 -6.97 -10.28 -15.83
N THR A 76 -7.34 -11.55 -15.94
CA THR A 76 -7.66 -12.39 -14.77
C THR A 76 -6.44 -12.58 -13.87
N THR A 77 -5.28 -12.82 -14.45
CA THR A 77 -4.01 -12.94 -13.72
C THR A 77 -3.70 -11.62 -13.01
N TRP A 78 -3.78 -10.50 -13.72
CA TRP A 78 -3.52 -9.18 -13.15
C TRP A 78 -4.48 -8.82 -12.02
N ALA A 79 -5.78 -9.10 -12.18
CA ALA A 79 -6.79 -8.87 -11.14
C ALA A 79 -6.53 -9.73 -9.89
N ARG A 80 -6.03 -10.96 -10.05
CA ARG A 80 -5.62 -11.81 -8.93
C ARG A 80 -4.41 -11.20 -8.22
N ASP A 81 -3.37 -10.82 -8.95
CA ASP A 81 -2.13 -10.28 -8.36
C ASP A 81 -2.41 -8.97 -7.60
N LEU A 82 -3.30 -8.10 -8.12
CA LEU A 82 -3.76 -6.90 -7.43
C LEU A 82 -4.48 -7.22 -6.11
N ARG A 83 -5.29 -8.28 -6.06
CA ARG A 83 -5.94 -8.72 -4.81
C ARG A 83 -4.94 -9.25 -3.80
N GLU A 84 -3.96 -10.04 -4.23
CA GLU A 84 -2.91 -10.55 -3.35
C GLU A 84 -2.10 -9.41 -2.73
N GLN A 85 -1.75 -8.40 -3.54
CA GLN A 85 -1.08 -7.19 -3.05
C GLN A 85 -1.98 -6.38 -2.11
N SER A 86 -3.27 -6.25 -2.41
CA SER A 86 -4.25 -5.61 -1.52
C SER A 86 -4.29 -6.30 -0.15
N THR A 87 -4.36 -7.63 -0.12
CA THR A 87 -4.29 -8.41 1.13
C THR A 87 -2.99 -8.18 1.87
N SER A 88 -1.84 -8.20 1.17
CA SER A 88 -0.55 -7.93 1.79
C SER A 88 -0.48 -6.52 2.40
N ALA A 89 -1.04 -5.53 1.72
CA ALA A 89 -1.09 -4.15 2.20
C ALA A 89 -1.99 -4.01 3.45
N ARG A 90 -3.13 -4.72 3.52
CA ARG A 90 -3.95 -4.78 4.74
C ARG A 90 -3.20 -5.39 5.91
N ASN A 91 -2.53 -6.52 5.70
CA ASN A 91 -1.73 -7.16 6.75
C ASN A 91 -0.63 -6.22 7.27
N LEU A 92 -0.02 -5.46 6.35
CA LEU A 92 0.96 -4.43 6.74
C LEU A 92 0.32 -3.30 7.55
N ALA A 93 -0.88 -2.83 7.17
CA ALA A 93 -1.61 -1.81 7.90
C ALA A 93 -1.91 -2.26 9.34
N GLU A 94 -2.44 -3.47 9.49
CA GLU A 94 -2.71 -4.10 10.79
C GLU A 94 -1.46 -4.20 11.65
N ALA A 95 -0.34 -4.67 11.07
CA ALA A 95 0.93 -4.77 11.77
C ALA A 95 1.45 -3.39 12.24
N CYS A 96 1.29 -2.35 11.42
CA CYS A 96 1.68 -0.99 11.78
C CYS A 96 0.82 -0.44 12.94
N PHE A 97 -0.49 -0.64 12.90
CA PHE A 97 -1.37 -0.20 13.99
C PHE A 97 -1.14 -0.98 15.28
N ALA A 98 -0.86 -2.28 15.18
CA ALA A 98 -0.48 -3.10 16.33
C ALA A 98 0.84 -2.61 16.96
N ALA A 99 1.85 -2.32 16.15
CA ALA A 99 3.13 -1.78 16.62
C ALA A 99 2.94 -0.42 17.32
N ALA A 100 2.15 0.50 16.73
CA ALA A 100 1.83 1.78 17.35
C ALA A 100 1.17 1.61 18.71
N LYS A 101 0.21 0.68 18.81
CA LYS A 101 -0.49 0.39 20.06
C LYS A 101 0.47 -0.17 21.12
N THR A 102 1.29 -1.16 20.75
CA THR A 102 2.27 -1.76 21.68
C THR A 102 3.22 -0.70 22.23
N LEU A 103 3.68 0.23 21.39
CA LEU A 103 4.55 1.32 21.84
C LEU A 103 3.82 2.27 22.80
N SER A 104 2.59 2.68 22.50
CA SER A 104 1.79 3.53 23.40
C SER A 104 1.47 2.84 24.73
N ASP A 105 1.13 1.55 24.71
CA ASP A 105 0.83 0.78 25.91
C ASP A 105 2.10 0.63 26.77
N THR A 106 3.24 0.34 26.15
CA THR A 106 4.53 0.23 26.85
C THR A 106 4.96 1.55 27.48
N ASP A 107 4.79 2.68 26.77
CA ASP A 107 5.09 4.01 27.27
C ASP A 107 4.21 4.38 28.47
N TYR A 108 2.90 4.07 28.38
CA TYR A 108 1.97 4.24 29.50
C TYR A 108 2.35 3.39 30.72
N GLU A 109 2.66 2.10 30.53
CA GLU A 109 3.07 1.20 31.61
C GLU A 109 4.36 1.69 32.27
N ALA A 110 5.37 2.06 31.49
CA ALA A 110 6.63 2.61 32.00
C ALA A 110 6.41 3.89 32.81
N ALA A 111 5.61 4.84 32.30
CA ALA A 111 5.27 6.07 33.01
C ALA A 111 4.53 5.80 34.32
N SER A 112 3.62 4.81 34.34
CA SER A 112 2.87 4.42 35.55
C SER A 112 3.76 3.82 36.64
N HIS A 113 4.90 3.23 36.28
CA HIS A 113 5.85 2.63 37.21
C HIS A 113 6.91 3.62 37.73
N ILE A 114 6.90 4.87 37.23
CA ILE A 114 7.89 5.90 37.58
C ILE A 114 7.35 6.95 38.60
N GLY A 115 6.12 6.86 39.11
CA GLY A 115 5.74 7.73 40.25
C GLY A 115 4.53 7.36 41.12
N PRO A 116 4.41 7.94 42.34
CA PRO A 116 5.39 8.74 43.09
C PRO A 116 6.05 7.93 44.23
N PHE A 117 7.28 8.34 44.60
CA PHE A 117 7.84 8.09 45.94
C PHE A 117 7.13 8.96 46.98
#